data_AF-A0AA35U880-F1
#
_entry.id   AF-A0AA35U880-F1
#
_cell.length_a   1.000
_cell.length_b   1.000
_cell.length_c   1.000
_cell.angle_alpha   90.00
_cell.angle_beta   90.00
_cell.angle_gamma   90.00
#
_symmetry.space_group_name_H-M   'P 1'
#
loop_
_entity.id
_entity.type
_entity.pdbx_description
1 polymer ?
#
loop_
_entity_poly.entity_id
_entity_poly.type
_entity_poly.pdbx_seq_one_letter_code
_entity_poly.pdbx_strand_id
1 'polypeptide(L)'
;MNLSSLTKLGTISANVKLPCTRILGMLAACLFCFSVFGGSATFAQTALETSLSGLPALNVINGDGASGTTYSLSLQILALMTALTILPSLVLGMTSFTRVIIVLSILRQAMGTQQTPPNQVLIAIALFLTFFIMAPTFETLYDDAITPYLEGQMAADTAIADGTNVMKRFLVQNTRITDLNMFSDMVGISNYETPEDVPLSVLLPAFITSELKTAFQIGFLLFLPFLVIDMVIASILMSLGMMMLSPMLVAMPFKLLLFVLVDGWAMTVGSLVATYSIGA
;
A
#
# COMPACT_ATOMS: atom_id res chain seq x y z
N MET A 1 43.46 -17.77 21.17
CA MET A 1 42.46 -17.12 20.29
C MET A 1 42.59 -15.63 20.55
N ASN A 2 43.14 -14.89 19.58
CA ASN A 2 43.81 -13.60 19.80
C ASN A 2 42.78 -12.45 19.96
N LEU A 3 42.94 -11.59 20.97
CA LEU A 3 42.05 -10.43 21.25
C LEU A 3 41.97 -9.43 20.08
N SER A 4 42.85 -9.53 19.08
CA SER A 4 42.83 -8.70 17.86
C SER A 4 41.70 -9.01 16.89
N SER A 5 40.99 -10.14 17.03
CA SER A 5 39.83 -10.46 16.19
C SER A 5 38.52 -9.86 16.71
N LEU A 6 38.45 -9.49 17.99
CA LEU A 6 37.26 -8.89 18.60
C LEU A 6 37.17 -7.37 18.36
N THR A 7 38.29 -6.69 18.21
CA THR A 7 38.32 -5.26 17.83
C THR A 7 37.89 -5.01 16.38
N LYS A 8 38.02 -6.00 15.49
CA LYS A 8 37.50 -5.92 14.12
C LYS A 8 35.97 -6.12 14.02
N LEU A 9 35.32 -6.71 15.02
CA LEU A 9 33.84 -6.76 15.04
C LEU A 9 33.21 -5.46 15.57
N GLY A 10 33.89 -4.73 16.45
CA GLY A 10 33.39 -3.45 16.99
C GLY A 10 33.42 -2.29 16.00
N THR A 11 34.20 -2.40 14.92
CA THR A 11 34.36 -1.33 13.91
C THR A 11 33.47 -1.50 12.67
N ILE A 12 32.86 -2.68 12.46
CA ILE A 12 31.92 -2.90 11.35
C ILE A 12 30.49 -2.43 11.70
N SER A 13 30.17 -2.25 12.99
CA SER A 13 28.84 -1.77 13.42
C SER A 13 28.64 -0.25 13.30
N ALA A 14 29.65 0.53 12.92
CA ALA A 14 29.56 2.00 12.88
C ALA A 14 29.22 2.59 11.49
N ASN A 15 29.17 1.77 10.44
CA ASN A 15 28.99 2.27 9.06
C ASN A 15 27.83 1.58 8.29
N VAL A 16 26.94 0.91 9.00
CA VAL A 16 25.61 0.57 8.47
C VAL A 16 24.64 1.47 9.22
N LYS A 17 24.51 2.73 8.75
CA LYS A 17 23.37 3.57 9.11
C LYS A 17 22.13 2.90 8.53
N LEU A 18 21.56 1.96 9.27
CA LEU A 18 20.30 1.35 8.87
C LEU A 18 19.27 2.49 8.69
N PRO A 19 18.45 2.45 7.61
CA PRO A 19 17.31 3.36 7.43
C PRO A 19 16.27 3.24 8.56
N CYS A 20 16.49 2.36 9.54
CA CYS A 20 15.65 2.11 10.70
C CYS A 20 15.31 3.38 11.50
N THR A 21 16.20 4.39 11.60
CA THR A 21 15.88 5.64 12.31
C THR A 21 14.94 6.54 11.51
N ARG A 22 15.04 6.53 10.17
CA ARG A 22 14.18 7.33 9.28
C ARG A 22 12.82 6.67 9.08
N ILE A 23 12.80 5.34 8.95
CA ILE A 23 11.58 4.51 8.88
C ILE A 23 10.81 4.59 10.20
N LEU A 24 11.49 4.55 11.35
CA LEU A 24 10.85 4.70 12.67
C LEU A 24 10.25 6.11 12.86
N GLY A 25 10.91 7.15 12.35
CA GLY A 25 10.36 8.52 12.36
C GLY A 25 9.11 8.66 11.48
N MET A 26 9.11 8.04 10.30
CA MET A 26 7.97 8.05 9.37
C MET A 26 6.79 7.24 9.93
N LEU A 27 7.07 6.13 10.61
CA LEU A 27 6.05 5.33 11.31
C LEU A 27 5.48 6.03 12.54
N ALA A 28 6.29 6.75 13.30
CA ALA A 28 5.82 7.58 14.41
C ALA A 28 4.92 8.72 13.92
N ALA A 29 5.25 9.34 12.77
CA ALA A 29 4.40 10.33 12.13
C ALA A 29 3.08 9.74 11.61
N CYS A 30 3.10 8.54 11.02
CA CYS A 30 1.88 7.83 10.60
C CYS A 30 1.01 7.38 11.78
N LEU A 31 1.61 6.90 12.88
CA LEU A 31 0.89 6.53 14.12
C LEU A 31 0.28 7.76 14.80
N PHE A 32 0.98 8.89 14.79
CA PHE A 32 0.48 10.16 15.32
C PHE A 32 -0.69 10.69 14.46
N CYS A 33 -0.57 10.67 13.13
CA CYS A 33 -1.69 11.00 12.23
C CYS A 33 -2.87 10.03 12.39
N PHE A 34 -2.63 8.74 12.59
CA PHE A 34 -3.69 7.74 12.78
C PHE A 34 -4.39 7.89 14.14
N SER A 35 -3.68 8.29 15.21
CA SER A 35 -4.30 8.59 16.51
C SER A 35 -5.11 9.89 16.51
N VAL A 36 -4.73 10.86 15.67
CA VAL A 36 -5.45 12.14 15.55
C VAL A 36 -6.69 12.01 14.66
N PHE A 37 -6.67 11.12 13.65
CA PHE A 37 -7.79 10.93 12.71
C PHE A 37 -8.66 9.68 12.96
N GLY A 38 -8.17 8.68 13.71
CA GLY A 38 -8.87 7.39 13.89
C GLY A 38 -10.01 7.40 14.92
N GLY A 39 -10.15 8.47 15.70
CA GLY A 39 -11.10 8.55 16.82
C GLY A 39 -12.42 9.29 16.56
N SER A 40 -12.63 9.86 15.37
CA SER A 40 -13.67 10.89 15.19
C SER A 40 -14.48 10.75 13.91
N ALA A 41 -14.66 9.54 13.38
CA ALA A 41 -15.64 9.31 12.30
C ALA A 41 -17.11 9.37 12.78
N THR A 42 -17.37 9.34 14.09
CA THR A 42 -18.72 9.40 14.68
C THR A 42 -19.07 10.73 15.35
N PHE A 43 -18.14 11.68 15.46
CA PHE A 43 -18.39 13.00 16.07
C PHE A 43 -18.44 14.17 15.06
N ALA A 44 -18.07 13.95 13.80
CA ALA A 44 -18.16 14.99 12.77
C ALA A 44 -19.61 15.32 12.35
N GLN A 45 -20.56 14.42 12.58
CA GLN A 45 -21.95 14.60 12.11
C GLN A 45 -22.77 15.53 13.04
N THR A 46 -22.43 15.62 14.32
CA THR A 46 -23.18 16.45 15.29
C THR A 46 -22.75 17.91 15.33
N ALA A 47 -21.59 18.26 14.76
CA ALA A 47 -21.15 19.66 14.66
C ALA A 47 -21.77 20.41 13.46
N LEU A 48 -22.39 19.69 12.50
CA LEU A 48 -22.87 20.26 11.26
C LEU A 48 -24.27 20.89 11.38
N GLU A 49 -25.13 20.39 12.27
CA GLU A 49 -26.51 20.90 12.40
C GLU A 49 -26.59 22.28 13.08
N THR A 50 -25.64 22.62 13.95
CA THR A 50 -25.65 23.91 14.68
C THR A 50 -25.00 25.07 13.90
N SER A 51 -24.34 24.79 12.77
CA SER A 51 -23.65 25.84 11.96
C SER A 51 -24.33 26.17 10.63
N LEU A 52 -25.42 25.48 10.27
CA LEU A 52 -26.15 25.70 9.00
C LEU A 52 -27.24 26.79 9.07
N SER A 53 -27.51 27.38 10.24
CA SER A 53 -28.53 28.43 10.42
C SER A 53 -28.05 29.85 10.08
N GLY A 54 -27.08 30.01 9.17
CA GLY A 54 -26.51 31.33 8.85
C GLY A 54 -25.80 31.39 7.51
N LEU A 55 -26.47 31.02 6.41
CA LEU A 55 -25.94 31.13 5.05
C LEU A 55 -26.13 32.55 4.46
N PRO A 56 -25.06 33.37 4.40
CA PRO A 56 -24.88 34.33 3.32
C PRO A 56 -23.54 34.06 2.61
N ALA A 57 -23.31 32.83 2.12
CA ALA A 57 -22.07 32.45 1.43
C ALA A 57 -22.22 32.25 -0.09
N LEU A 58 -23.37 32.64 -0.65
CA LEU A 58 -23.65 32.61 -2.11
C LEU A 58 -23.36 33.93 -2.83
N ASN A 59 -22.82 34.95 -2.16
CA ASN A 59 -22.48 36.21 -2.84
C ASN A 59 -21.10 36.12 -3.51
N VAL A 60 -21.15 35.83 -4.81
CA VAL A 60 -20.15 36.25 -5.79
C VAL A 60 -20.02 37.78 -5.67
N ILE A 61 -18.90 38.26 -5.14
CA ILE A 61 -18.52 39.67 -5.26
C ILE A 61 -17.65 39.76 -6.50
N ASN A 62 -18.23 40.26 -7.59
CA ASN A 62 -17.48 40.76 -8.73
C ASN A 62 -16.76 42.03 -8.27
N GLY A 63 -15.42 41.97 -8.19
CA GLY A 63 -14.55 43.13 -8.12
C GLY A 63 -13.85 43.31 -9.46
N ASP A 64 -13.95 44.51 -10.01
CA ASP A 64 -13.40 44.95 -11.31
C ASP A 64 -11.94 44.53 -11.57
N GLY A 65 -11.69 44.11 -12.82
CA GLY A 65 -10.40 44.27 -13.50
C GLY A 65 -9.38 43.13 -13.39
N ALA A 66 -9.16 42.46 -14.53
CA ALA A 66 -8.02 41.58 -14.88
C ALA A 66 -7.93 40.19 -14.22
N SER A 67 -8.49 39.19 -14.92
CA SER A 67 -7.96 37.83 -15.07
C SER A 67 -7.39 37.10 -13.84
N GLY A 68 -8.15 37.07 -12.74
CA GLY A 68 -7.89 36.16 -11.62
C GLY A 68 -9.21 35.72 -11.02
N THR A 69 -9.64 34.49 -11.28
CA THR A 69 -10.80 33.90 -10.60
C THR A 69 -10.43 33.63 -9.15
N THR A 70 -10.64 34.62 -8.29
CA THR A 70 -10.46 34.48 -6.83
C THR A 70 -11.57 33.60 -6.29
N TYR A 71 -11.31 32.29 -6.20
CA TYR A 71 -12.20 31.34 -5.54
C TYR A 71 -12.42 31.78 -4.08
N SER A 72 -13.67 31.74 -3.61
CA SER A 72 -13.97 32.06 -2.20
C SER A 72 -13.15 31.14 -1.28
N LEU A 73 -12.66 31.69 -0.17
CA LEU A 73 -11.88 30.95 0.84
C LEU A 73 -12.58 29.62 1.23
N SER A 74 -13.91 29.63 1.30
CA SER A 74 -14.73 28.46 1.57
C SER A 74 -14.59 27.36 0.51
N LEU A 75 -14.51 27.71 -0.78
CA LEU A 75 -14.32 26.74 -1.86
C LEU A 75 -12.90 26.16 -1.85
N GLN A 76 -11.90 26.96 -1.48
CA GLN A 76 -10.51 26.48 -1.32
C GLN A 76 -10.39 25.47 -0.16
N ILE A 77 -11.04 25.76 0.98
CA ILE A 77 -11.08 24.85 2.13
C ILE A 77 -11.82 23.56 1.76
N LEU A 78 -12.93 23.64 1.02
CA LEU A 78 -13.66 22.46 0.54
C LEU A 78 -12.79 21.58 -0.36
N ALA A 79 -12.07 22.19 -1.32
CA ALA A 79 -11.15 21.48 -2.21
C ALA A 79 -10.01 20.80 -1.43
N LEU A 80 -9.44 21.50 -0.44
CA LEU A 80 -8.38 20.96 0.42
C LEU A 80 -8.86 19.73 1.21
N MET A 81 -10.04 19.80 1.83
CA MET A 81 -10.59 18.68 2.61
C MET A 81 -10.90 17.47 1.73
N THR A 82 -11.38 17.73 0.51
CA THR A 82 -11.63 16.68 -0.48
C THR A 82 -10.32 16.00 -0.89
N ALA A 83 -9.28 16.79 -1.20
CA ALA A 83 -7.96 16.27 -1.53
C ALA A 83 -7.36 15.45 -0.38
N LEU A 84 -7.44 15.94 0.87
CA LEU A 84 -6.90 15.26 2.05
C LEU A 84 -7.55 13.90 2.32
N THR A 85 -8.81 13.72 1.91
CA THR A 85 -9.56 12.47 2.10
C THR A 85 -9.18 11.40 1.08
N ILE A 86 -8.89 11.81 -0.17
CA ILE A 86 -8.58 10.90 -1.27
C ILE A 86 -7.08 10.57 -1.33
N LEU A 87 -6.23 11.49 -0.90
CA LEU A 87 -4.78 11.36 -1.00
C LEU A 87 -4.21 10.07 -0.36
N PRO A 88 -4.64 9.63 0.84
CA PRO A 88 -4.09 8.42 1.46
C PRO A 88 -4.34 7.15 0.63
N SER A 89 -5.53 7.01 0.04
CA SER A 89 -5.85 5.83 -0.78
C SER A 89 -5.10 5.84 -2.10
N LEU A 90 -4.93 7.03 -2.71
CA LEU A 90 -4.18 7.20 -3.95
C LEU A 90 -2.69 6.90 -3.74
N VAL A 91 -2.09 7.40 -2.66
CA VAL A 91 -0.69 7.11 -2.30
C VAL A 91 -0.48 5.62 -2.07
N LEU A 92 -1.34 4.96 -1.28
CA LEU A 92 -1.23 3.51 -1.06
C LEU A 92 -1.43 2.73 -2.37
N GLY A 93 -2.36 3.16 -3.23
CA GLY A 93 -2.61 2.55 -4.53
C GLY A 93 -1.44 2.63 -5.50
N MET A 94 -0.54 3.61 -5.35
CA MET A 94 0.68 3.75 -6.17
C MET A 94 1.89 2.98 -5.63
N THR A 95 1.71 2.12 -4.63
CA THR A 95 2.79 1.38 -3.97
C THR A 95 2.53 -0.13 -4.01
N SER A 96 3.44 -0.90 -3.42
CA SER A 96 3.28 -2.35 -3.27
C SER A 96 2.15 -2.77 -2.31
N PHE A 97 1.53 -1.82 -1.60
CA PHE A 97 0.53 -2.08 -0.55
C PHE A 97 -0.62 -2.97 -1.05
N THR A 98 -1.15 -2.69 -2.24
CA THR A 98 -2.30 -3.38 -2.83
C THR A 98 -2.07 -4.89 -2.93
N ARG A 99 -0.92 -5.34 -3.45
CA ARG A 99 -0.60 -6.78 -3.55
C ARG A 99 -0.51 -7.43 -2.19
N VAL A 100 0.21 -6.77 -1.28
CA VAL A 100 0.53 -7.33 0.05
C VAL A 100 -0.75 -7.52 0.87
N ILE A 101 -1.61 -6.50 0.96
CA ILE A 101 -2.83 -6.59 1.79
C ILE A 101 -3.80 -7.65 1.26
N ILE A 102 -3.90 -7.83 -0.06
CA ILE A 102 -4.79 -8.82 -0.67
C ILE A 102 -4.27 -10.23 -0.41
N VAL A 103 -2.98 -10.49 -0.64
CA VAL A 103 -2.39 -11.82 -0.38
C VAL A 103 -2.54 -12.21 1.08
N LEU A 104 -2.24 -11.29 2.02
CA LEU A 104 -2.40 -11.54 3.45
C LEU A 104 -3.87 -11.78 3.83
N SER A 105 -4.80 -11.07 3.21
CA SER A 105 -6.24 -11.26 3.44
C SER A 105 -6.74 -12.61 2.93
N ILE A 106 -6.28 -13.05 1.75
CA ILE A 106 -6.59 -14.38 1.21
C ILE A 106 -5.99 -15.47 2.10
N LEU A 107 -4.75 -15.31 2.56
CA LEU A 107 -4.11 -16.25 3.47
C LEU A 107 -4.91 -16.41 4.78
N ARG A 108 -5.36 -15.30 5.37
CA ARG A 108 -6.22 -15.34 6.57
C ARG A 108 -7.48 -16.18 6.32
N GLN A 109 -8.14 -15.97 5.17
CA GLN A 109 -9.33 -16.75 4.82
C GLN A 109 -9.01 -18.23 4.60
N ALA A 110 -7.87 -18.53 3.98
CA ALA A 110 -7.44 -19.90 3.68
C ALA A 110 -7.23 -20.75 4.95
N MET A 111 -6.66 -20.14 6.00
CA MET A 111 -6.47 -20.80 7.29
C MET A 111 -7.80 -21.12 8.00
N GLY A 112 -8.91 -20.48 7.61
CA GLY A 112 -10.26 -20.68 8.19
C GLY A 112 -10.47 -20.01 9.56
N THR A 113 -9.52 -19.19 10.01
CA THR A 113 -9.58 -18.55 11.32
C THR A 113 -10.69 -17.50 11.39
N GLN A 114 -11.47 -17.54 12.47
CA GLN A 114 -12.49 -16.52 12.75
C GLN A 114 -11.80 -15.19 13.07
N GLN A 115 -11.62 -14.35 12.04
CA GLN A 115 -11.09 -12.98 12.10
C GLN A 115 -9.74 -12.76 12.80
N THR A 116 -9.00 -13.84 13.09
CA THR A 116 -7.64 -13.77 13.63
C THR A 116 -6.65 -14.06 12.50
N PRO A 117 -5.74 -13.15 12.12
CA PRO A 117 -5.47 -11.83 12.71
C PRO A 117 -6.52 -10.74 12.37
N PRO A 118 -6.75 -9.76 13.27
CA PRO A 118 -7.63 -8.62 13.01
C PRO A 118 -7.20 -7.82 11.77
N ASN A 119 -8.16 -7.17 11.10
CA ASN A 119 -7.88 -6.37 9.90
C ASN A 119 -6.82 -5.29 10.14
N GLN A 120 -6.83 -4.67 11.32
CA GLN A 120 -5.83 -3.66 11.70
C GLN A 120 -4.40 -4.22 11.74
N VAL A 121 -4.22 -5.47 12.20
CA VAL A 121 -2.92 -6.13 12.23
C VAL A 121 -2.44 -6.43 10.81
N LEU A 122 -3.34 -6.88 9.93
CA LEU A 122 -3.00 -7.11 8.52
C LEU A 122 -2.59 -5.82 7.81
N ILE A 123 -3.33 -4.72 8.04
CA ILE A 123 -2.98 -3.40 7.49
C ILE A 123 -1.61 -2.95 8.01
N ALA A 124 -1.33 -3.09 9.31
CA ALA A 124 -0.05 -2.73 9.87
C ALA A 124 1.10 -3.53 9.23
N ILE A 125 0.98 -4.86 9.15
CA ILE A 125 1.98 -5.72 8.50
C ILE A 125 2.17 -5.32 7.04
N ALA A 126 1.07 -5.09 6.30
CA ALA A 126 1.13 -4.68 4.91
C ALA A 126 1.85 -3.34 4.73
N LEU A 127 1.63 -2.38 5.62
CA LEU A 127 2.24 -1.08 5.60
C LEU A 127 3.75 -1.17 5.92
N PHE A 128 4.15 -1.92 6.94
CA PHE A 128 5.58 -2.19 7.22
C PHE A 128 6.30 -2.87 6.06
N LEU A 129 5.68 -3.88 5.46
CA LEU A 129 6.24 -4.55 4.27
C LEU A 129 6.31 -3.62 3.06
N THR A 130 5.33 -2.73 2.92
CA THR A 130 5.36 -1.71 1.86
C THR A 130 6.54 -0.77 2.04
N PHE A 131 6.79 -0.25 3.26
CA PHE A 131 7.97 0.56 3.51
C PHE A 131 9.28 -0.19 3.25
N PHE A 132 9.33 -1.47 3.58
CA PHE A 132 10.50 -2.31 3.32
C PHE A 132 10.75 -2.49 1.82
N ILE A 133 9.71 -2.81 1.04
CA ILE A 133 9.79 -3.01 -0.42
C ILE A 133 10.07 -1.70 -1.15
N MET A 134 9.44 -0.60 -0.73
CA MET A 134 9.54 0.72 -1.35
C MET A 134 10.74 1.55 -0.89
N ALA A 135 11.57 1.03 0.02
CA ALA A 135 12.74 1.72 0.55
C ALA A 135 13.63 2.38 -0.54
N PRO A 136 14.05 1.71 -1.63
CA PRO A 136 14.88 2.33 -2.66
C PRO A 136 14.15 3.45 -3.42
N THR A 137 12.86 3.28 -3.71
CA THR A 137 12.06 4.31 -4.39
C THR A 137 11.92 5.56 -3.52
N PHE A 138 11.68 5.38 -2.21
CA PHE A 138 11.59 6.50 -1.27
C PHE A 138 12.93 7.20 -1.05
N GLU A 139 14.04 6.48 -1.12
CA GLU A 139 15.38 7.07 -1.07
C GLU A 139 15.62 7.96 -2.30
N THR A 140 15.38 7.44 -3.51
CA THR A 140 15.49 8.24 -4.75
C THR A 140 14.55 9.45 -4.75
N LEU A 141 13.31 9.29 -4.28
CA LEU A 141 12.34 10.38 -4.18
C LEU A 141 12.81 11.46 -3.20
N TYR A 142 13.43 11.05 -2.09
CA TYR A 142 13.92 11.98 -1.08
C TYR A 142 15.12 12.78 -1.58
N ASP A 143 16.05 12.13 -2.27
CA ASP A 143 17.27 12.75 -2.75
C ASP A 143 17.01 13.63 -3.99
N ASP A 144 16.17 13.17 -4.93
CA ASP A 144 15.94 13.87 -6.20
C ASP A 144 14.90 14.99 -6.12
N ALA A 145 13.86 14.85 -5.28
CA ALA A 145 12.74 15.81 -5.24
C ALA A 145 12.60 16.54 -3.89
N ILE A 146 12.68 15.82 -2.77
CA ILE A 146 12.36 16.41 -1.46
C ILE A 146 13.51 17.30 -0.96
N THR A 147 14.76 16.82 -1.03
CA THR A 147 15.92 17.57 -0.52
C THR A 147 16.13 18.89 -1.28
N PRO A 148 16.15 18.91 -2.63
CA PRO A 148 16.34 20.16 -3.38
C PRO A 148 15.20 21.17 -3.18
N TYR A 149 13.97 20.68 -2.97
CA TYR A 149 12.82 21.54 -2.66
C TYR A 149 12.95 22.19 -1.28
N LEU A 150 13.32 21.41 -0.25
CA LEU A 150 13.50 21.93 1.12
C LEU A 150 14.67 22.91 1.22
N GLU A 151 15.71 22.72 0.42
CA GLU A 151 16.86 23.62 0.33
C GLU A 151 16.60 24.86 -0.56
N GLY A 152 15.41 24.98 -1.15
CA GLY A 152 15.04 26.10 -2.02
C GLY A 152 15.76 26.13 -3.36
N GLN A 153 16.39 25.01 -3.76
CA GLN A 153 17.12 24.86 -5.02
C GLN A 153 16.19 24.49 -6.18
N MET A 154 14.95 24.08 -5.89
CA MET A 154 13.97 23.61 -6.87
C MET A 154 12.58 24.20 -6.58
N ALA A 155 11.86 24.60 -7.65
CA ALA A 155 10.47 25.04 -7.54
C ALA A 155 9.53 23.86 -7.22
N ALA A 156 8.41 24.13 -6.56
CA ALA A 156 7.43 23.10 -6.19
C ALA A 156 6.94 22.29 -7.40
N ASP A 157 6.67 22.95 -8.52
CA ASP A 157 6.16 22.29 -9.73
C ASP A 157 7.17 21.30 -10.32
N THR A 158 8.45 21.67 -10.33
CA THR A 158 9.55 20.79 -10.77
C THR A 158 9.73 19.61 -9.82
N ALA A 159 9.69 19.84 -8.51
CA ALA A 159 9.80 18.77 -7.52
C ALA A 159 8.66 17.75 -7.63
N ILE A 160 7.45 18.21 -7.93
CA ILE A 160 6.29 17.33 -8.18
C ILE A 160 6.49 16.53 -9.47
N ALA A 161 6.99 17.15 -10.54
CA ALA A 161 7.27 16.46 -11.80
C ALA A 161 8.33 15.37 -11.64
N ASP A 162 9.46 15.70 -11.02
CA ASP A 162 10.57 14.77 -10.79
C ASP A 162 10.16 13.64 -9.85
N GLY A 163 9.45 13.96 -8.77
CA GLY A 163 8.91 12.95 -7.86
C GLY A 163 7.88 12.04 -8.55
N THR A 164 7.07 12.59 -9.46
CA THR A 164 6.15 11.79 -10.28
C THR A 164 6.91 10.84 -11.20
N ASN A 165 8.03 11.27 -11.79
CA ASN A 165 8.85 10.42 -12.66
C ASN A 165 9.48 9.25 -11.90
N VAL A 166 9.96 9.47 -10.67
CA VAL A 166 10.44 8.39 -9.79
C VAL A 166 9.34 7.35 -9.53
N MET A 167 8.13 7.81 -9.19
CA MET A 167 6.98 6.92 -8.96
C MET A 167 6.56 6.19 -10.24
N LYS A 168 6.55 6.86 -11.41
CA LYS A 168 6.25 6.24 -12.70
C LYS A 168 7.20 5.10 -13.04
N ARG A 169 8.52 5.26 -12.79
CA ARG A 169 9.50 4.19 -13.01
C ARG A 169 9.12 2.93 -12.22
N PHE A 170 8.81 3.09 -10.93
CA PHE A 170 8.36 1.96 -10.09
C PHE A 170 7.09 1.31 -10.64
N LEU A 171 6.09 2.12 -11.02
CA LEU A 171 4.81 1.61 -11.54
C LEU A 171 5.00 0.84 -12.86
N VAL A 172 5.78 1.37 -13.80
CA VAL A 172 6.03 0.73 -15.11
C VAL A 172 6.77 -0.59 -14.93
N GLN A 173 7.79 -0.64 -14.06
CA GLN A 173 8.55 -1.87 -13.78
C GLN A 173 7.67 -2.99 -13.21
N ASN A 174 6.63 -2.64 -12.45
CA ASN A 174 5.75 -3.60 -11.79
C ASN A 174 4.42 -3.83 -12.55
N THR A 175 4.19 -3.13 -13.66
CA THR A 175 3.01 -3.32 -14.50
C THR A 175 3.29 -4.33 -15.60
N ARG A 176 2.39 -5.30 -15.77
CA ARG A 176 2.47 -6.25 -16.88
C ARG A 176 2.29 -5.52 -18.22
N ILE A 177 3.17 -5.83 -19.17
CA ILE A 177 3.14 -5.26 -20.53
C ILE A 177 1.77 -5.48 -21.20
N THR A 178 1.14 -6.64 -20.99
CA THR A 178 -0.20 -6.94 -21.52
C THR A 178 -1.27 -6.00 -21.00
N ASP A 179 -1.20 -5.67 -19.71
CA ASP A 179 -2.20 -4.85 -19.03
C ASP A 179 -1.97 -3.37 -19.39
N LEU A 180 -0.70 -2.94 -19.46
CA LEU A 180 -0.33 -1.61 -19.95
C LEU A 180 -0.79 -1.38 -21.40
N ASN A 181 -0.51 -2.32 -22.31
CA ASN A 181 -0.92 -2.21 -23.72
C ASN A 181 -2.44 -2.15 -23.86
N MET A 182 -3.18 -2.96 -23.10
CA MET A 182 -4.65 -2.94 -23.13
C MET A 182 -5.21 -1.55 -22.81
N PHE A 183 -4.72 -0.89 -21.76
CA PHE A 183 -5.19 0.47 -21.41
C PHE A 183 -4.66 1.54 -22.38
N SER A 184 -3.49 1.34 -22.95
CA SER A 184 -2.89 2.25 -23.95
C SER A 184 -3.70 2.23 -25.26
N ASP A 185 -4.11 1.04 -25.69
CA ASP A 185 -4.97 0.82 -26.87
C ASP A 185 -6.34 1.47 -26.70
N MET A 186 -6.91 1.45 -25.49
CA MET A 186 -8.19 2.11 -25.18
C MET A 186 -8.12 3.64 -25.34
N VAL A 187 -6.95 4.25 -25.14
CA VAL A 187 -6.73 5.70 -25.29
C VAL A 187 -6.20 6.05 -26.69
N GLY A 188 -5.86 5.05 -27.51
CA GLY A 188 -5.37 5.23 -28.87
C GLY A 188 -3.93 5.74 -28.96
N ILE A 189 -3.13 5.55 -27.91
CA ILE A 189 -1.72 5.95 -27.84
C ILE A 189 -0.89 4.68 -27.64
N SER A 190 -0.14 4.27 -28.66
CA SER A 190 0.48 2.92 -28.69
C SER A 190 2.01 2.90 -28.66
N ASN A 191 2.67 4.06 -28.56
CA ASN A 191 4.14 4.14 -28.58
C ASN A 191 4.66 5.05 -27.46
N TYR A 192 5.16 4.45 -26.39
CA TYR A 192 5.91 5.12 -25.33
C TYR A 192 7.36 4.66 -25.43
N GLU A 193 8.31 5.59 -25.59
CA GLU A 193 9.73 5.25 -25.67
C GLU A 193 10.35 5.10 -24.28
N THR A 194 9.89 5.89 -23.31
CA THR A 194 10.37 5.84 -21.93
C THR A 194 9.23 5.57 -20.93
N PRO A 195 9.55 5.03 -19.73
CA PRO A 195 8.59 4.89 -18.64
C PRO A 195 7.93 6.20 -18.19
N GLU A 196 8.58 7.33 -18.46
CA GLU A 196 8.11 8.66 -18.04
C GLU A 196 7.02 9.20 -18.98
N ASP A 197 7.03 8.77 -20.25
CA ASP A 197 6.08 9.21 -21.28
C ASP A 197 4.67 8.66 -21.07
N VAL A 198 4.53 7.62 -20.24
CA VAL A 198 3.25 7.00 -19.95
C VAL A 198 2.40 7.94 -19.07
N PRO A 199 1.19 8.34 -19.51
CA PRO A 199 0.28 9.15 -18.71
C PRO A 199 -0.17 8.40 -17.45
N LEU A 200 -0.24 9.07 -16.30
CA LEU A 200 -0.73 8.46 -15.05
C LEU A 200 -2.18 7.96 -15.17
N SER A 201 -3.00 8.59 -16.02
CA SER A 201 -4.39 8.17 -16.29
C SER A 201 -4.48 6.77 -16.92
N VAL A 202 -3.45 6.33 -17.62
CA VAL A 202 -3.33 4.98 -18.22
C VAL A 202 -2.57 4.05 -17.27
N LEU A 203 -1.46 4.54 -16.71
CA LEU A 203 -0.56 3.75 -15.89
C LEU A 203 -1.17 3.29 -14.57
N LEU A 204 -1.91 4.16 -13.87
CA LEU A 204 -2.52 3.81 -12.59
C LEU A 204 -3.54 2.67 -12.68
N PRO A 205 -4.55 2.72 -13.57
CA PRO A 205 -5.48 1.60 -13.70
C PRO A 205 -4.80 0.32 -14.23
N ALA A 206 -3.82 0.45 -15.14
CA ALA A 206 -3.03 -0.70 -15.60
C ALA A 206 -2.23 -1.35 -14.46
N PHE A 207 -1.59 -0.55 -13.62
CA PHE A 207 -0.84 -1.01 -12.45
C PHE A 207 -1.76 -1.73 -11.47
N ILE A 208 -2.86 -1.09 -11.03
CA ILE A 208 -3.78 -1.68 -10.06
C ILE A 208 -4.32 -3.03 -10.58
N THR A 209 -4.72 -3.12 -11.85
CA THR A 209 -5.22 -4.38 -12.42
C THR A 209 -4.15 -5.47 -12.49
N SER A 210 -2.91 -5.11 -12.87
CA SER A 210 -1.74 -6.01 -12.86
C SER A 210 -1.42 -6.53 -11.45
N GLU A 211 -1.48 -5.63 -10.46
CA GLU A 211 -1.26 -5.95 -9.04
C GLU A 211 -2.34 -6.88 -8.49
N LEU A 212 -3.61 -6.59 -8.78
CA LEU A 212 -4.74 -7.44 -8.40
C LEU A 212 -4.58 -8.84 -8.99
N LYS A 213 -4.30 -8.95 -10.29
CA LYS A 213 -4.11 -10.24 -10.97
C LYS A 213 -2.99 -11.05 -10.31
N THR A 214 -1.86 -10.42 -10.04
CA THR A 214 -0.71 -11.06 -9.39
C THR A 214 -1.03 -11.47 -7.95
N ALA A 215 -1.71 -10.61 -7.18
CA ALA A 215 -2.13 -10.91 -5.82
C ALA A 215 -3.10 -12.10 -5.75
N PHE A 216 -4.08 -12.17 -6.66
CA PHE A 216 -5.00 -13.30 -6.74
C PHE A 216 -4.31 -14.58 -7.18
N GLN A 217 -3.34 -14.52 -8.10
CA GLN A 217 -2.54 -15.69 -8.48
C GLN A 217 -1.76 -16.25 -7.29
N ILE A 218 -1.05 -15.39 -6.56
CA ILE A 218 -0.30 -15.79 -5.35
C ILE A 218 -1.27 -16.32 -4.29
N GLY A 219 -2.36 -15.59 -4.02
CA GLY A 219 -3.36 -15.99 -3.04
C GLY A 219 -3.99 -17.34 -3.36
N PHE A 220 -4.29 -17.62 -4.64
CA PHE A 220 -4.80 -18.91 -5.08
C PHE A 220 -3.80 -20.05 -4.84
N LEU A 221 -2.53 -19.85 -5.20
CA LEU A 221 -1.48 -20.85 -4.97
C LEU A 221 -1.28 -21.14 -3.48
N LEU A 222 -1.33 -20.12 -2.62
CA LEU A 222 -1.30 -20.29 -1.17
C LEU A 222 -2.55 -21.00 -0.63
N PHE A 223 -3.69 -20.87 -1.29
CA PHE A 223 -4.94 -21.50 -0.88
C PHE A 223 -4.98 -23.01 -1.15
N LEU A 224 -4.31 -23.48 -2.21
CA LEU A 224 -4.33 -24.89 -2.65
C LEU A 224 -4.03 -25.94 -1.56
N PRO A 225 -2.94 -25.84 -0.76
CA PRO A 225 -2.68 -26.85 0.27
C PRO A 225 -3.78 -26.92 1.34
N PHE A 226 -4.39 -25.78 1.70
CA PHE A 226 -5.47 -25.73 2.67
C PHE A 226 -6.77 -26.33 2.11
N LEU A 227 -7.05 -26.11 0.83
CA LEU A 227 -8.18 -26.70 0.13
C LEU A 227 -8.08 -28.23 0.11
N VAL A 228 -6.88 -28.78 -0.12
CA VAL A 228 -6.67 -30.23 -0.06
C VAL A 228 -6.98 -30.77 1.33
N ILE A 229 -6.52 -30.09 2.40
CA ILE A 229 -6.86 -30.47 3.78
C ILE A 229 -8.37 -30.47 4.00
N ASP A 230 -9.08 -29.44 3.54
CA ASP A 230 -10.54 -29.36 3.68
C ASP A 230 -11.26 -30.52 2.98
N MET A 231 -10.88 -30.82 1.74
CA MET A 231 -11.48 -31.92 0.98
C MET A 231 -11.21 -33.28 1.62
N VAL A 232 -10.00 -33.51 2.11
CA VAL A 232 -9.63 -34.77 2.78
C VAL A 232 -10.41 -34.93 4.08
N ILE A 233 -10.43 -33.91 4.95
CA ILE A 233 -11.12 -34.00 6.25
C ILE A 233 -12.64 -34.12 6.07
N ALA A 234 -13.22 -33.40 5.11
CA ALA A 234 -14.64 -33.56 4.78
C ALA A 234 -14.96 -35.00 4.35
N SER A 235 -14.13 -35.61 3.49
CA SER A 235 -14.35 -37.00 3.05
C SER A 235 -14.28 -38.01 4.20
N ILE A 236 -13.35 -37.81 5.15
CA ILE A 236 -13.21 -38.68 6.33
C ILE A 236 -14.41 -38.52 7.26
N LEU A 237 -14.86 -37.30 7.54
CA LEU A 237 -16.02 -37.05 8.42
C LEU A 237 -17.31 -37.63 7.84
N MET A 238 -17.51 -37.47 6.52
CA MET A 238 -18.63 -38.08 5.81
C MET A 238 -18.57 -39.61 5.88
N SER A 239 -17.37 -40.20 5.75
CA SER A 239 -17.17 -41.65 5.87
C SER A 239 -17.43 -42.18 7.29
N LEU A 240 -17.24 -41.37 8.33
CA LEU A 240 -17.55 -41.73 9.72
C LEU A 240 -19.04 -41.53 10.06
N GLY A 241 -19.85 -41.02 9.14
CA GLY A 241 -21.28 -40.74 9.36
C GLY A 241 -21.56 -39.48 10.17
N MET A 242 -20.56 -38.63 10.43
CA MET A 242 -20.73 -37.39 11.20
C MET A 242 -21.15 -36.23 10.29
N MET A 243 -22.41 -36.23 9.85
CA MET A 243 -22.95 -35.20 8.96
C MET A 243 -23.17 -33.83 9.66
N MET A 244 -23.29 -33.80 10.99
CA MET A 244 -23.63 -32.59 11.75
C MET A 244 -22.41 -31.76 12.16
N LEU A 245 -21.21 -32.33 12.13
CA LEU A 245 -19.99 -31.58 12.43
C LEU A 245 -19.51 -30.85 11.18
N SER A 246 -19.33 -29.54 11.29
CA SER A 246 -18.75 -28.74 10.22
C SER A 246 -17.31 -29.20 9.95
N PRO A 247 -16.98 -29.68 8.72
CA PRO A 247 -15.62 -30.09 8.38
C PRO A 247 -14.58 -28.99 8.59
N MET A 248 -15.00 -27.72 8.45
CA MET A 248 -14.14 -26.56 8.65
C MET A 248 -13.58 -26.51 10.08
N LEU A 249 -14.40 -26.75 11.10
CA LEU A 249 -13.97 -26.68 12.51
C LEU A 249 -12.94 -27.76 12.84
N VAL A 250 -13.04 -28.92 12.20
CA VAL A 250 -12.08 -30.02 12.39
C VAL A 250 -10.79 -29.78 11.60
N ALA A 251 -10.87 -29.16 10.42
CA ALA A 251 -9.70 -28.86 9.58
C ALA A 251 -8.81 -27.74 10.13
N MET A 252 -9.39 -26.79 10.84
CA MET A 252 -8.73 -25.63 11.45
C MET A 252 -7.38 -25.94 12.15
N PRO A 253 -7.32 -26.81 13.18
CA PRO A 253 -6.06 -27.09 13.87
C PRO A 253 -4.99 -27.71 12.96
N PHE A 254 -5.38 -28.55 12.00
CA PHE A 254 -4.46 -29.15 11.04
C PHE A 254 -3.87 -28.11 10.08
N LYS A 255 -4.69 -27.16 9.62
CA LYS A 255 -4.22 -26.05 8.78
C LYS A 255 -3.22 -25.17 9.50
N LEU A 256 -3.52 -24.80 10.75
CA LEU A 256 -2.62 -23.98 11.58
C LEU A 256 -1.32 -24.71 11.87
N LEU A 257 -1.38 -26.01 12.19
CA LEU A 257 -0.21 -26.83 12.40
C LEU A 257 0.67 -26.89 11.14
N LEU A 258 0.07 -27.17 9.97
CA LEU A 258 0.82 -27.18 8.71
C LEU A 258 1.47 -25.82 8.45
N PHE A 259 0.72 -24.73 8.62
CA PHE A 259 1.20 -23.38 8.36
C PHE A 259 2.38 -23.00 9.26
N VAL A 260 2.37 -23.38 10.54
CA VAL A 260 3.49 -23.15 11.45
C VAL A 260 4.69 -24.06 11.13
N LEU A 261 4.45 -25.33 10.77
CA LEU A 261 5.52 -26.29 10.45
C LEU A 261 6.34 -25.90 9.22
N VAL A 262 5.70 -25.28 8.23
CA VAL A 262 6.38 -24.84 7.01
C VAL A 262 6.93 -23.41 7.10
N ASP A 263 6.86 -22.79 8.27
CA ASP A 263 7.16 -21.37 8.47
C ASP A 263 6.42 -20.48 7.45
N GLY A 264 5.10 -20.65 7.39
CA GLY A 264 4.26 -20.06 6.35
C GLY A 264 4.28 -18.54 6.32
N TRP A 265 4.56 -17.87 7.45
CA TRP A 265 4.75 -16.42 7.49
C TRP A 265 6.02 -16.00 6.75
N ALA A 266 7.16 -16.60 7.05
CA ALA A 266 8.42 -16.28 6.39
C ALA A 266 8.37 -16.59 4.89
N MET A 267 7.77 -17.73 4.52
CA MET A 267 7.61 -18.12 3.11
C MET A 267 6.70 -17.16 2.34
N THR A 268 5.56 -16.76 2.93
CA THR A 268 4.63 -15.82 2.28
C THR A 268 5.29 -14.46 2.10
N VAL A 269 5.89 -13.91 3.16
CA VAL A 269 6.57 -12.61 3.11
C VAL A 269 7.75 -12.64 2.15
N GLY A 270 8.57 -13.69 2.19
CA GLY A 270 9.71 -13.86 1.29
C GLY A 270 9.29 -13.90 -0.18
N SER A 271 8.22 -14.65 -0.51
CA SER A 271 7.69 -14.71 -1.88
C SER A 271 7.12 -13.38 -2.37
N LEU A 272 6.46 -12.62 -1.49
CA LEU A 272 5.93 -11.30 -1.81
C LEU A 272 7.06 -10.31 -2.14
N VAL A 273 8.09 -10.25 -1.30
CA VAL A 273 9.26 -9.37 -1.50
C VAL A 273 10.02 -9.76 -2.77
N ALA A 274 10.23 -11.06 -2.99
CA ALA A 274 10.91 -11.56 -4.18
C ALA A 274 10.20 -11.17 -5.50
N THR A 275 8.87 -10.98 -5.47
CA THR A 275 8.11 -10.57 -6.66
C THR A 275 8.33 -9.09 -7.01
N TYR A 276 8.82 -8.27 -6.08
CA TYR A 276 9.19 -6.87 -6.32
C TYR A 276 10.70 -6.68 -6.50
N SER A 277 11.53 -7.58 -5.97
CA SER A 277 12.99 -7.44 -5.98
C SER A 277 13.67 -7.95 -7.26
N ILE A 278 12.95 -8.22 -8.34
CA ILE A 278 13.57 -8.53 -9.64
C ILE A 278 13.92 -7.19 -10.31
N GLY A 279 15.04 -6.64 -9.84
CA GLY A 279 15.58 -5.34 -10.22
C GLY A 279 16.89 -5.07 -9.48
N ALA A 280 17.78 -6.07 -9.47
CA ALA A 280 19.21 -5.90 -9.17
C ALA A 280 20.01 -6.38 -10.39
#